data_AF-A0A2N5G6H9-F1
#
_entry.id   AF-A0A2N5G6H9-F1
#
_cell.length_a   1.000
_cell.length_b   1.000
_cell.length_c   1.000
_cell.angle_alpha   90.00
_cell.angle_beta   90.00
_cell.angle_gamma   90.00
#
_symmetry.space_group_name_H-M   'P 1'
#
loop_
_entity.id
_entity.type
_entity.pdbx_description
1 polymer ?
#
loop_
_entity_poly.entity_id
_entity_poly.type
_entity_poly.pdbx_seq_one_letter_code
_entity_poly.pdbx_strand_id
1 'polypeptide(L)' 'MGVHESLELHELLMFKNVCSTKSSTMTGLVEDEKLKNLLSKDVSKTKEQIQRLQEFITNRSEKS' A
#
# COMPACT_ATOMS: atom_id res chain seq x y z
N MET A 1 10.96 -6.17 18.00
CA MET A 1 9.84 -6.91 17.36
C MET A 1 10.15 -8.39 17.36
N GLY A 2 9.17 -9.26 17.52
CA GLY A 2 9.39 -10.67 17.16
C GLY A 2 9.66 -10.79 15.65
N VAL A 3 10.54 -11.70 15.25
CA VAL A 3 10.86 -11.94 13.82
C VAL A 3 9.59 -12.22 13.00
N HIS A 4 8.64 -12.95 13.60
CA HIS A 4 7.36 -13.27 12.97
C HIS A 4 6.49 -12.02 12.70
N GLU A 5 6.28 -11.16 13.70
CA GLU A 5 5.53 -9.91 13.52
C GLU A 5 6.18 -9.01 12.45
N SER A 6 7.51 -8.97 12.40
CA SER A 6 8.23 -8.18 11.39
C SER A 6 7.96 -8.72 9.99
N LEU A 7 7.96 -10.04 9.83
CA LEU A 7 7.69 -10.69 8.55
C LEU A 7 6.25 -10.44 8.09
N GLU A 8 5.26 -10.57 8.96
CA GLU A 8 3.85 -10.30 8.63
C GLU A 8 3.64 -8.86 8.13
N LEU A 9 4.33 -7.88 8.72
CA LEU A 9 4.26 -6.49 8.24
C LEU A 9 4.92 -6.29 6.87
N HIS A 10 6.04 -6.98 6.60
CA HIS A 10 6.66 -6.96 5.28
C HIS A 10 5.77 -7.62 4.22
N GLU A 11 5.09 -8.72 4.55
CA GLU A 11 4.10 -9.37 3.69
C GLU A 11 2.93 -8.43 3.40
N LEU A 12 2.40 -7.75 4.41
CA LEU A 12 1.34 -6.75 4.24
C LEU A 12 1.79 -5.58 3.36
N LEU A 13 3.03 -5.10 3.54
CA LEU A 13 3.61 -4.03 2.73
C LEU A 13 3.73 -4.46 1.26
N MET A 14 4.24 -5.66 1.01
CA MET A 14 4.34 -6.24 -0.33
C MET A 14 2.96 -6.41 -0.98
N PHE A 15 1.98 -6.91 -0.23
CA PHE A 15 0.62 -7.04 -0.69
C PHE A 15 0.03 -5.69 -1.12
N LYS A 16 0.20 -4.64 -0.30
CA LYS A 16 -0.27 -3.30 -0.64
C LYS A 16 0.41 -2.71 -1.86
N ASN A 17 1.72 -2.95 -2.05
CA ASN A 17 2.43 -2.55 -3.27
C ASN A 17 1.80 -3.18 -4.52
N VAL A 18 1.51 -4.49 -4.47
CA VAL A 18 0.84 -5.20 -5.58
C VAL A 18 -0.54 -4.60 -5.87
N CYS A 19 -1.34 -4.34 -4.84
CA CYS A 19 -2.65 -3.68 -5.00
C CYS A 19 -2.51 -2.28 -5.62
N SER A 20 -1.56 -1.47 -5.15
CA SER A 20 -1.29 -0.13 -5.67
C SER A 20 -0.93 -0.15 -7.16
N THR A 21 -0.05 -1.06 -7.57
CA THR A 21 0.31 -1.25 -8.98
C THR A 21 -0.92 -1.64 -9.81
N LYS A 22 -1.73 -2.61 -9.33
CA LYS A 22 -2.95 -3.03 -10.03
C LYS A 22 -3.95 -1.89 -10.20
N SER A 23 -4.28 -1.16 -9.12
CA SER A 23 -5.21 -0.03 -9.17
C SER A 23 -4.67 1.11 -10.05
N SER A 24 -3.36 1.37 -10.02
CA SER A 24 -2.72 2.39 -10.87
C SER A 24 -2.78 2.01 -12.35
N THR A 25 -2.45 0.76 -12.69
CA THR A 25 -2.58 0.25 -14.07
C THR A 25 -4.03 0.31 -14.54
N MET A 26 -4.98 -0.14 -13.72
CA MET A 26 -6.41 -0.12 -14.10
C MET A 26 -6.95 1.30 -14.29
N THR A 27 -6.51 2.26 -13.47
CA THR A 27 -6.87 3.69 -13.64
C THR A 27 -6.47 4.23 -15.01
N GLY A 28 -5.36 3.74 -15.59
CA GLY A 28 -4.90 4.12 -16.92
C GLY A 28 -5.64 3.43 -18.07
N LEU A 29 -6.34 2.32 -17.81
CA LEU A 29 -7.04 1.52 -18.83
C LEU A 29 -8.56 1.75 -18.82
N VAL A 30 -9.13 2.24 -17.73
CA VAL A 30 -10.57 2.40 -17.58
C VAL A 30 -11.09 3.64 -18.31
N GLU A 31 -12.19 3.48 -19.04
CA GLU A 31 -12.86 4.56 -19.77
C GLU A 31 -14.01 5.19 -18.97
N ASP A 32 -14.65 4.43 -18.09
CA ASP A 32 -15.72 4.96 -17.23
C ASP A 32 -15.16 5.93 -16.18
N GLU A 33 -15.55 7.20 -16.29
CA GLU A 33 -15.04 8.28 -15.45
C GLU A 33 -15.40 8.14 -13.96
N LYS A 34 -16.53 7.49 -13.62
CA LYS A 34 -16.88 7.25 -12.22
C LYS A 34 -15.95 6.19 -11.61
N LEU A 35 -15.72 5.10 -12.35
CA LEU A 35 -14.81 4.04 -11.95
C LEU A 35 -13.36 4.53 -11.89
N LYS A 36 -12.94 5.38 -12.84
CA LYS A 36 -11.63 6.04 -12.81
C LYS A 36 -11.41 6.88 -11.56
N ASN A 37 -12.41 7.66 -11.16
CA ASN A 37 -12.36 8.46 -9.94
C ASN A 37 -12.30 7.57 -8.68
N LEU A 38 -13.02 6.45 -8.67
CA LEU A 38 -12.96 5.49 -7.57
C LEU A 38 -11.56 4.87 -7.46
N LEU A 39 -10.98 4.41 -8.57
CA LEU A 39 -9.64 3.84 -8.61
C LEU A 39 -8.55 4.86 -8.26
N SER A 40 -8.71 6.12 -8.69
CA SER A 40 -7.77 7.20 -8.33
C SER A 40 -7.77 7.46 -6.82
N LYS A 41 -8.95 7.46 -6.18
CA LYS A 41 -9.06 7.56 -4.71
C LYS A 41 -8.42 6.36 -4.01
N ASP A 42 -8.61 5.16 -4.56
CA ASP A 42 -8.00 3.94 -4.02
C ASP A 42 -6.47 3.96 -4.11
N VAL A 43 -5.91 4.42 -5.23
CA VAL A 43 -4.45 4.60 -5.40
C VAL A 43 -3.90 5.59 -4.37
N SER A 44 -4.53 6.76 -4.20
CA SER A 44 -4.09 7.76 -3.22
C SER A 44 -4.12 7.20 -1.80
N LYS A 45 -5.23 6.56 -1.41
CA LYS A 45 -5.37 5.96 -0.08
C LYS A 45 -4.37 4.83 0.15
N THR A 46 -4.12 4.00 -0.86
CA THR A 46 -3.17 2.88 -0.76
C THR A 46 -1.74 3.39 -0.60
N LYS A 47 -1.36 4.47 -1.29
CA LYS A 47 -0.04 5.13 -1.11
C LYS A 47 0.15 5.65 0.32
N GLU A 48 -0.84 6.33 0.88
CA GLU A 48 -0.77 6.79 2.29
C GLU A 48 -0.62 5.62 3.27
N GLN A 49 -1.33 4.52 3.03
CA GLN A 49 -1.22 3.32 3.87
C GLN A 49 0.15 2.65 3.77
N ILE A 50 0.74 2.58 2.57
CA ILE A 50 2.10 2.08 2.35
C ILE A 50 3.11 2.93 3.14
N GLN A 51 3.02 4.26 3.03
CA GLN A 51 3.91 5.17 3.75
C GLN A 51 3.81 4.98 5.26
N ARG A 52 2.59 4.94 5.82
CA ARG A 52 2.39 4.71 7.26
C ARG A 52 2.96 3.36 7.71
N LEU A 53 2.83 2.33 6.89
CA LEU A 53 3.35 1.00 7.20
C LEU A 53 4.88 0.98 7.18
N GLN A 54 5.50 1.68 6.22
CA GLN A 54 6.96 1.87 6.18
C GLN A 54 7.46 2.64 7.40
N GLU A 55 6.82 3.77 7.72
CA GLU A 55 7.14 4.55 8.93
C GLU A 55 7.03 3.70 10.20
N PHE A 56 5.97 2.89 10.31
CA PHE A 56 5.78 2.00 11.45
C PHE A 56 6.90 0.96 11.56
N ILE A 57 7.27 0.30 10.45
CA ILE A 57 8.35 -0.70 10.41
C ILE A 57 9.68 -0.03 10.78
N THR A 58 10.03 1.11 10.18
CA THR A 58 11.27 1.84 10.44
C THR A 58 11.35 2.30 11.90
N ASN A 59 10.32 2.99 12.40
CA ASN A 59 10.29 3.52 13.77
C ASN A 59 10.39 2.43 14.84
N ARG A 60 9.89 1.21 14.57
CA ARG A 60 10.02 0.08 15.50
C ARG A 60 11.37 -0.63 15.37
N SER A 61 12.00 -0.63 14.19
CA SER A 61 13.34 -1.16 13.99
C SER A 61 14.40 -0.32 14.72
N GLU A 62 14.22 1.00 14.77
CA GLU A 62 15.11 1.94 15.49
C GLU A 62 14.97 1.88 17.02
N LYS A 63 13.86 1.34 17.53
CA LYS A 63 13.56 1.23 18.97
C LYS A 63 13.83 -0.17 19.55
N SER A 64 14.27 -1.12 18.73
CA SER A 64 14.50 -2.52 19.11
C SER A 64 15.99 -2.83 19.26
#